data_AF-A0A562S3P1-F1
#
_entry.id   AF-A0A562S3P1-F1
#
_cell.length_a   1.000
_cell.length_b   1.000
_cell.length_c   1.000
_cell.angle_alpha   90.00
_cell.angle_beta   90.00
_cell.angle_gamma   90.00
#
_symmetry.space_group_name_H-M   'P 1'
#
loop_
_entity.id
_entity.type
_entity.pdbx_description
1 polymer ?
#
loop_
_entity_poly.entity_id
_entity_poly.type
_entity_poly.pdbx_seq_one_letter_code
_entity_poly.pdbx_strand_id
1 'polypeptide(L)'
;MSFKRGIWNGDFLRALEALAQQDGWWKDVLADPSLIIGVRDDYLNIYWQGQSIFKVSFKGGKVAASTHEKYLLNPDLKDQISLVEGKFAFGEAEPRMLTRDYEGAATLAKLKRAASLYSGQEKEGVHEIATSNPSVVDVEIAINASGIPDIKRNLPRMDLANFEMTANGVDLVFWEAKTFSNRELENGKIVDQIKDYRTVIDLHQTEIDKSYRCVAENLADMARWSNDRRSVAAAIRAVKGGAKLNVNSANVGLLVYDYTADQSDRKDKSGKTLKERVTESLAEVGVGQERIKFKGTPRGLTI
;
A
#
# COMPACT_ATOMS: atom_id res chain seq x y z
N MET A 1 -9.18 -19.70 4.61
CA MET A 1 -8.75 -19.56 3.20
C MET A 1 -7.25 -19.29 3.22
N SER A 2 -6.49 -19.95 2.36
CA SER A 2 -5.05 -19.74 2.22
C SER A 2 -4.73 -18.32 1.76
N PHE A 3 -3.60 -17.74 2.19
CA PHE A 3 -3.11 -16.48 1.65
C PHE A 3 -2.81 -16.62 0.15
N LYS A 4 -3.22 -15.65 -0.66
CA LYS A 4 -2.93 -15.63 -2.10
C LYS A 4 -2.74 -14.20 -2.60
N ARG A 5 -1.60 -13.93 -3.22
CA ARG A 5 -1.33 -12.76 -4.07
C ARG A 5 -0.79 -13.23 -5.41
N GLY A 6 -0.78 -12.33 -6.38
CA GLY A 6 -0.33 -12.60 -7.74
C GLY A 6 -1.49 -12.71 -8.72
N ILE A 7 -1.22 -12.32 -9.95
CA ILE A 7 -2.03 -12.67 -11.12
C ILE A 7 -1.48 -13.97 -11.68
N TRP A 8 -2.23 -15.04 -11.45
CA TRP A 8 -1.93 -16.40 -11.90
C TRP A 8 -2.60 -16.68 -13.25
N ASN A 9 -3.66 -15.94 -13.57
CA ASN A 9 -4.36 -16.06 -14.83
C ASN A 9 -3.54 -15.48 -16.00
N GLY A 10 -3.00 -16.36 -16.84
CA GLY A 10 -2.20 -15.98 -18.01
C GLY A 10 -2.98 -15.19 -19.08
N ASP A 11 -4.29 -15.43 -19.24
CA ASP A 11 -5.12 -14.61 -20.14
C ASP A 11 -5.26 -13.18 -19.63
N PHE A 12 -5.36 -13.02 -18.31
CA PHE A 12 -5.39 -11.69 -17.71
C PHE A 12 -4.08 -10.94 -17.96
N LEU A 13 -2.92 -11.57 -17.75
CA LEU A 13 -1.62 -10.96 -18.03
C LEU A 13 -1.48 -10.55 -19.50
N ARG A 14 -1.83 -11.42 -20.44
CA ARG A 14 -1.82 -11.10 -21.88
C ARG A 14 -2.72 -9.92 -22.22
N ALA A 15 -3.90 -9.87 -21.61
CA ALA A 15 -4.84 -8.77 -21.84
C ALA A 15 -4.32 -7.44 -21.25
N LEU A 16 -3.66 -7.46 -20.10
CA LEU A 16 -2.98 -6.29 -19.53
C LEU A 16 -1.81 -5.82 -20.40
N GLU A 17 -1.00 -6.74 -20.93
CA GLU A 17 0.10 -6.42 -21.86
C GLU A 17 -0.44 -5.74 -23.13
N ALA A 18 -1.51 -6.30 -23.72
CA ALA A 18 -2.15 -5.72 -24.91
C ALA A 18 -2.74 -4.32 -24.64
N LEU A 19 -3.32 -4.10 -23.45
CA LEU A 19 -3.82 -2.78 -23.04
C LEU A 19 -2.69 -1.78 -22.82
N ALA A 20 -1.50 -2.21 -22.41
CA ALA A 20 -0.37 -1.30 -22.18
C ALA A 20 0.14 -0.66 -23.48
N GLN A 21 -0.14 -1.28 -24.63
CA GLN A 21 0.19 -0.77 -25.95
C GLN A 21 -0.87 0.17 -26.54
N GLN A 22 -2.04 0.28 -25.90
CA GLN A 22 -3.16 1.10 -26.36
C GLN A 22 -3.23 2.38 -25.53
N ASP A 23 -3.66 3.49 -26.16
CA ASP A 23 -3.99 4.68 -25.41
C ASP A 23 -5.21 4.43 -24.52
N GLY A 24 -5.11 4.83 -23.25
CA GLY A 24 -6.17 4.61 -22.28
C GLY A 24 -5.64 4.46 -20.86
N TRP A 25 -6.55 4.16 -19.95
CA TRP A 25 -6.31 4.23 -18.51
C TRP A 25 -5.15 3.38 -18.02
N TRP A 26 -4.93 2.21 -18.62
CA TRP A 26 -3.88 1.31 -18.15
C TRP A 26 -2.50 1.83 -18.52
N LYS A 27 -2.33 2.36 -19.73
CA LYS A 27 -1.10 3.01 -20.17
C LYS A 27 -0.78 4.24 -19.31
N ASP A 28 -1.79 5.04 -18.96
CA ASP A 28 -1.62 6.20 -18.07
C ASP A 28 -1.23 5.78 -16.64
N VAL A 29 -1.83 4.71 -16.10
CA VAL A 29 -1.44 4.14 -14.80
C VAL A 29 0.01 3.64 -14.82
N LEU A 30 0.41 2.94 -15.89
CA LEU A 30 1.79 2.49 -16.05
C LEU A 30 2.77 3.66 -16.21
N ALA A 31 2.34 4.76 -16.82
CA ALA A 31 3.17 5.95 -17.02
C ALA A 31 3.34 6.83 -15.76
N ASP A 32 2.48 6.69 -14.75
CA ASP A 32 2.52 7.49 -13.52
C ASP A 32 3.21 6.72 -12.37
N PRO A 33 4.52 6.92 -12.12
CA PRO A 33 5.25 6.20 -11.08
C PRO A 33 4.82 6.58 -9.66
N SER A 34 4.02 7.63 -9.47
CA SER A 34 3.48 7.98 -8.15
C SER A 34 2.32 7.08 -7.72
N LEU A 35 1.75 6.29 -8.63
CA LEU A 35 0.74 5.29 -8.28
C LEU A 35 1.39 3.96 -7.87
N ILE A 36 0.83 3.36 -6.82
CA ILE A 36 1.23 2.03 -6.34
C ILE A 36 0.29 0.99 -6.95
N ILE A 37 0.85 -0.05 -7.57
CA ILE A 37 0.08 -1.16 -8.12
C ILE A 37 0.11 -2.31 -7.11
N GLY A 38 -1.00 -2.48 -6.38
CA GLY A 38 -1.19 -3.60 -5.49
C GLY A 38 -1.68 -4.82 -6.25
N VAL A 39 -0.81 -5.83 -6.38
CA VAL A 39 -1.17 -7.12 -6.98
C VAL A 39 -1.87 -7.98 -5.94
N ARG A 40 -3.07 -8.48 -6.24
CA ARG A 40 -3.93 -9.23 -5.31
C ARG A 40 -4.15 -10.64 -5.83
N ASP A 41 -5.21 -11.32 -5.41
CA ASP A 41 -5.56 -12.65 -5.92
C ASP A 41 -6.29 -12.54 -7.26
N ASP A 42 -5.54 -12.53 -8.37
CA ASP A 42 -6.09 -12.40 -9.74
C ASP A 42 -6.91 -11.11 -9.98
N TYR A 43 -6.57 -10.04 -9.25
CA TYR A 43 -7.02 -8.67 -9.50
C TYR A 43 -5.93 -7.67 -9.08
N LEU A 44 -6.04 -6.42 -9.53
CA LEU A 44 -5.16 -5.32 -9.13
C LEU A 44 -5.97 -4.26 -8.38
N ASN A 45 -5.33 -3.62 -7.42
CA ASN A 45 -5.77 -2.32 -6.91
C ASN A 45 -4.71 -1.28 -7.25
N ILE A 46 -5.14 -0.12 -7.74
CA ILE A 46 -4.25 1.01 -8.04
C ILE A 46 -4.45 2.05 -6.96
N TYR A 47 -3.38 2.40 -6.25
CA TYR A 47 -3.46 3.24 -5.06
C TYR A 47 -2.85 4.63 -5.28
N TRP A 48 -3.53 5.63 -4.74
CA TRP A 48 -3.06 7.00 -4.56
C TRP A 48 -3.34 7.42 -3.11
N GLN A 49 -2.31 7.77 -2.34
CA GLN A 49 -2.45 8.23 -0.94
C GLN A 49 -3.35 7.32 -0.06
N GLY A 50 -3.17 6.00 -0.17
CA GLY A 50 -3.94 4.99 0.57
C GLY A 50 -5.39 4.82 0.09
N GLN A 51 -5.78 5.43 -1.03
CA GLN A 51 -7.07 5.24 -1.69
C GLN A 51 -6.92 4.35 -2.92
N SER A 52 -7.75 3.31 -3.02
CA SER A 52 -7.80 2.46 -4.22
C SER A 52 -8.63 3.14 -5.30
N ILE A 53 -7.97 3.90 -6.18
CA ILE A 53 -8.62 4.66 -7.27
C ILE A 53 -9.10 3.76 -8.41
N PHE A 54 -8.49 2.59 -8.59
CA PHE A 54 -9.02 1.53 -9.44
C PHE A 54 -8.95 0.18 -8.75
N LYS A 55 -9.95 -0.65 -9.01
CA LYS A 55 -9.89 -2.11 -8.87
C LYS A 55 -10.03 -2.70 -10.27
N VAL A 56 -9.02 -3.44 -10.70
CA VAL A 56 -8.92 -4.04 -12.03
C VAL A 56 -9.07 -5.55 -11.91
N SER A 57 -9.99 -6.13 -12.67
CA SER A 57 -10.23 -7.58 -12.67
C SER A 57 -10.42 -8.11 -14.08
N PHE A 58 -10.32 -9.43 -14.24
CA PHE A 58 -10.58 -10.10 -15.51
C PHE A 58 -11.90 -10.86 -15.45
N LYS A 59 -12.86 -10.46 -16.28
CA LYS A 59 -14.21 -11.04 -16.31
C LYS A 59 -14.68 -11.19 -17.76
N GLY A 60 -15.22 -12.37 -18.10
CA GLY A 60 -15.74 -12.63 -19.45
C GLY A 60 -14.70 -12.43 -20.56
N GLY A 61 -13.43 -12.77 -20.29
CA GLY A 61 -12.33 -12.61 -21.25
C GLY A 61 -11.83 -11.17 -21.43
N LYS A 62 -12.28 -10.22 -20.60
CA LYS A 62 -11.91 -8.80 -20.71
C LYS A 62 -11.40 -8.25 -19.38
N VAL A 63 -10.45 -7.31 -19.49
CA VAL A 63 -10.01 -6.51 -18.34
C VAL A 63 -11.06 -5.43 -18.09
N ALA A 64 -11.52 -5.34 -16.83
CA ALA A 64 -12.46 -4.33 -16.38
C ALA A 64 -11.87 -3.59 -15.18
N ALA A 65 -11.81 -2.27 -15.27
CA ALA A 65 -11.48 -1.37 -14.16
C ALA A 65 -12.77 -0.79 -13.57
N SER A 66 -12.82 -0.72 -12.25
CA SER A 66 -13.89 -0.07 -11.48
C SER A 66 -13.29 0.93 -10.51
N THR A 67 -14.02 1.99 -10.18
CA THR A 67 -13.63 2.99 -9.19
C THR A 67 -14.78 3.22 -8.21
N HIS A 68 -14.49 3.82 -7.06
CA HIS A 68 -15.52 4.21 -6.11
C HIS A 68 -16.21 5.49 -6.62
N GLU A 69 -17.54 5.57 -6.53
CA GLU A 69 -18.36 6.68 -7.04
C GLU A 69 -17.90 8.07 -6.54
N LYS A 70 -17.50 8.17 -5.27
CA LYS A 70 -16.95 9.39 -4.67
C LYS A 70 -15.73 9.97 -5.40
N TYR A 71 -14.95 9.15 -6.12
CA TYR A 71 -13.81 9.63 -6.91
C TYR A 71 -14.23 10.16 -8.29
N LEU A 72 -15.46 9.89 -8.72
CA LEU A 72 -16.02 10.44 -9.96
C LEU A 72 -16.50 11.88 -9.78
N LEU A 73 -16.65 12.38 -8.54
CA LEU A 73 -16.98 13.78 -8.29
C LEU A 73 -15.96 14.68 -8.99
N ASN A 74 -16.43 15.61 -9.81
CA ASN A 74 -15.57 16.50 -10.59
C ASN A 74 -14.94 17.56 -9.68
N PRO A 75 -13.62 17.51 -9.41
CA PRO A 75 -12.98 18.42 -8.48
C PRO A 75 -12.74 19.82 -9.06
N ASP A 76 -13.07 20.05 -10.34
CA ASP A 76 -12.88 21.34 -11.01
C ASP A 76 -14.08 22.29 -10.85
N LEU A 77 -15.17 21.82 -10.24
CA LEU A 77 -16.32 22.66 -9.96
C LEU A 77 -16.02 23.64 -8.82
N LYS A 78 -16.25 24.93 -9.08
CA LYS A 78 -16.00 26.03 -8.12
C LYS A 78 -17.24 26.84 -7.79
N ASP A 79 -18.29 26.70 -8.58
CA ASP A 79 -19.52 27.47 -8.43
C ASP A 79 -20.34 26.99 -7.24
N GLN A 80 -21.06 27.91 -6.61
CA GLN A 80 -22.00 27.58 -5.54
C GLN A 80 -23.35 27.15 -6.12
N ILE A 81 -23.97 26.14 -5.52
CA ILE A 81 -25.34 25.71 -5.85
C ILE A 81 -26.29 26.28 -4.80
N SER A 82 -27.27 27.07 -5.24
CA SER A 82 -28.28 27.64 -4.34
C SER A 82 -29.17 26.55 -3.73
N LEU A 83 -29.46 26.67 -2.44
CA LEU A 83 -30.48 25.89 -1.74
C LEU A 83 -31.78 26.72 -1.74
N VAL A 84 -32.77 26.29 -2.51
CA VAL A 84 -34.06 26.98 -2.66
C VAL A 84 -35.14 26.03 -2.18
N GLU A 85 -35.94 26.48 -1.20
CA GLU A 85 -37.05 25.69 -0.65
C GLU A 85 -36.65 24.27 -0.20
N GLY A 86 -35.46 24.16 0.41
CA GLY A 86 -34.94 22.88 0.91
C GLY A 86 -34.38 21.94 -0.17
N LYS A 87 -34.22 22.40 -1.42
CA LYS A 87 -33.64 21.63 -2.53
C LYS A 87 -32.48 22.37 -3.18
N PHE A 88 -31.42 21.65 -3.55
CA PHE A 88 -30.32 22.22 -4.31
C PHE A 88 -30.74 22.39 -5.77
N ALA A 89 -30.60 23.61 -6.28
CA ALA A 89 -30.94 23.96 -7.66
C ALA A 89 -29.75 23.66 -8.59
N PHE A 90 -29.54 22.38 -8.92
CA PHE A 90 -28.37 21.93 -9.69
C PHE A 90 -28.30 22.52 -11.11
N GLY A 91 -29.43 22.70 -11.79
CA GLY A 91 -29.50 23.29 -13.13
C GLY A 91 -28.48 22.68 -14.11
N GLU A 92 -27.77 23.54 -14.83
CA GLU A 92 -26.74 23.13 -15.81
C GLU A 92 -25.44 22.60 -15.17
N ALA A 93 -25.32 22.62 -13.84
CA ALA A 93 -24.17 22.02 -13.16
C ALA A 93 -24.27 20.50 -13.11
N GLU A 94 -25.47 19.92 -13.02
CA GLU A 94 -25.69 18.48 -12.80
C GLU A 94 -24.92 17.57 -13.78
N PRO A 95 -24.92 17.82 -15.10
CA PRO A 95 -24.18 16.96 -16.03
C PRO A 95 -22.66 16.99 -15.82
N ARG A 96 -22.13 18.10 -15.27
CA ARG A 96 -20.70 18.36 -15.06
C ARG A 96 -20.20 17.89 -13.69
N MET A 97 -21.09 17.48 -12.79
CA MET A 97 -20.74 17.06 -11.42
C MET A 97 -19.95 15.76 -11.35
N LEU A 98 -20.09 14.91 -12.37
CA LEU A 98 -19.39 13.63 -12.44
C LEU A 98 -18.46 13.57 -13.64
N THR A 99 -17.28 13.01 -13.42
CA THR A 99 -16.37 12.54 -14.46
C THR A 99 -16.96 11.25 -15.03
N ARG A 100 -17.43 11.30 -16.29
CA ARG A 100 -18.14 10.18 -16.93
C ARG A 100 -17.23 9.35 -17.82
N ASP A 101 -16.35 10.03 -18.55
CA ASP A 101 -15.48 9.42 -19.55
C ASP A 101 -14.01 9.48 -19.12
N TYR A 102 -13.24 8.51 -19.62
CA TYR A 102 -11.79 8.47 -19.42
C TYR A 102 -11.09 9.11 -20.60
N GLU A 103 -10.69 10.37 -20.44
CA GLU A 103 -10.08 11.23 -21.45
C GLU A 103 -8.57 11.33 -21.23
N GLY A 104 -7.92 10.18 -21.08
CA GLY A 104 -6.49 10.06 -20.84
C GLY A 104 -6.03 10.54 -19.46
N ALA A 105 -4.77 10.95 -19.38
CA ALA A 105 -4.09 11.31 -18.12
C ALA A 105 -4.78 12.45 -17.34
N ALA A 106 -5.53 13.32 -18.01
CA ALA A 106 -6.31 14.36 -17.34
C ALA A 106 -7.42 13.78 -16.45
N THR A 107 -8.08 12.70 -16.88
CA THR A 107 -9.05 11.99 -16.03
C THR A 107 -8.34 11.36 -14.83
N LEU A 108 -7.18 10.74 -15.01
CA LEU A 108 -6.40 10.19 -13.90
C LEU A 108 -6.04 11.25 -12.86
N ALA A 109 -5.60 12.44 -13.30
CA ALA A 109 -5.30 13.56 -12.41
C ALA A 109 -6.54 14.04 -11.62
N LYS A 110 -7.73 14.05 -12.23
CA LYS A 110 -8.99 14.35 -11.53
C LYS A 110 -9.30 13.30 -10.46
N LEU A 111 -9.21 12.01 -10.80
CA LEU A 111 -9.44 10.91 -9.84
C LEU A 111 -8.49 10.99 -8.64
N LYS A 112 -7.20 11.29 -8.88
CA LYS A 112 -6.22 11.50 -7.80
C LYS A 112 -6.62 12.66 -6.88
N ARG A 113 -7.00 13.81 -7.44
CA ARG A 113 -7.45 14.98 -6.65
C ARG A 113 -8.70 14.67 -5.84
N ALA A 114 -9.70 14.02 -6.44
CA ALA A 114 -10.90 13.60 -5.73
C ALA A 114 -10.58 12.59 -4.61
N ALA A 115 -9.65 11.66 -4.85
CA ALA A 115 -9.20 10.70 -3.85
C ALA A 115 -8.43 11.33 -2.69
N SER A 116 -7.60 12.34 -2.95
CA SER A 116 -6.84 13.06 -1.92
C SER A 116 -7.74 13.64 -0.82
N LEU A 117 -8.98 14.04 -1.13
CA LEU A 117 -9.95 14.53 -0.13
C LEU A 117 -10.32 13.49 0.94
N TYR A 118 -10.06 12.21 0.68
CA TYR A 118 -10.34 11.10 1.59
C TYR A 118 -9.07 10.50 2.21
N SER A 119 -7.92 11.15 1.97
CA SER A 119 -6.63 10.70 2.49
C SER A 119 -6.40 11.35 3.86
N GLY A 120 -5.94 10.53 4.81
CA GLY A 120 -5.51 11.01 6.13
C GLY A 120 -3.99 11.08 6.17
N GLN A 121 -3.46 11.89 7.07
CA GLN A 121 -2.01 12.12 7.22
C GLN A 121 -1.19 10.84 7.33
N GLU A 122 -1.69 9.83 8.05
CA GLU A 122 -1.02 8.52 8.14
C GLU A 122 -0.92 7.87 6.75
N LYS A 123 -2.03 7.73 6.02
CA LYS A 123 -2.04 7.15 4.68
C LYS A 123 -1.19 7.90 3.66
N GLU A 124 -1.15 9.22 3.75
CA GLU A 124 -0.28 10.06 2.91
C GLU A 124 1.19 9.78 3.20
N GLY A 125 1.57 9.69 4.48
CA GLY A 125 2.93 9.34 4.88
C GLY A 125 3.34 7.93 4.43
N VAL A 126 2.48 6.93 4.62
CA VAL A 126 2.70 5.56 4.11
C VAL A 126 2.93 5.56 2.60
N HIS A 127 2.12 6.31 1.85
CA HIS A 127 2.26 6.44 0.40
C HIS A 127 3.58 7.12 0.00
N GLU A 128 4.00 8.17 0.70
CA GLU A 128 5.30 8.82 0.47
C GLU A 128 6.47 7.89 0.78
N ILE A 129 6.39 7.10 1.87
CA ILE A 129 7.39 6.08 2.20
C ILE A 129 7.44 5.03 1.07
N ALA A 130 6.30 4.47 0.68
CA ALA A 130 6.23 3.43 -0.35
C ALA A 130 6.81 3.89 -1.68
N THR A 131 6.45 5.09 -2.14
CA THR A 131 6.93 5.65 -3.43
C THR A 131 8.39 6.10 -3.38
N SER A 132 8.94 6.38 -2.20
CA SER A 132 10.36 6.69 -2.01
C SER A 132 11.25 5.45 -1.93
N ASN A 133 10.67 4.25 -1.79
CA ASN A 133 11.41 2.99 -1.61
C ASN A 133 11.06 2.00 -2.74
N PRO A 134 11.88 1.93 -3.81
CA PRO A 134 11.60 1.08 -4.98
C PRO A 134 11.56 -0.43 -4.70
N SER A 135 12.02 -0.85 -3.52
CA SER A 135 11.98 -2.22 -2.99
C SER A 135 10.60 -2.60 -2.43
N VAL A 136 9.68 -1.65 -2.24
CA VAL A 136 8.31 -1.92 -1.77
C VAL A 136 7.52 -2.62 -2.87
N VAL A 137 6.91 -3.75 -2.51
CA VAL A 137 6.21 -4.67 -3.44
C VAL A 137 4.72 -4.79 -3.16
N ASP A 138 4.25 -4.43 -1.96
CA ASP A 138 2.82 -4.39 -1.65
C ASP A 138 2.53 -3.35 -0.57
N VAL A 139 1.27 -2.93 -0.52
CA VAL A 139 0.68 -2.08 0.52
C VAL A 139 -0.67 -2.64 0.93
N GLU A 140 -1.19 -2.28 2.11
CA GLU A 140 -2.52 -2.71 2.58
C GLU A 140 -2.68 -4.26 2.59
N ILE A 141 -1.73 -4.93 3.24
CA ILE A 141 -1.63 -6.39 3.25
C ILE A 141 -2.56 -6.98 4.31
N ALA A 142 -3.55 -7.74 3.86
CA ALA A 142 -4.40 -8.54 4.72
C ALA A 142 -3.95 -10.00 4.64
N ILE A 143 -3.69 -10.62 5.79
CA ILE A 143 -3.53 -12.06 5.92
C ILE A 143 -4.71 -12.61 6.71
N ASN A 144 -5.21 -13.76 6.30
CA ASN A 144 -6.38 -14.36 6.92
C ASN A 144 -6.02 -14.94 8.29
N ALA A 145 -6.59 -14.38 9.35
CA ALA A 145 -6.40 -14.88 10.71
C ALA A 145 -7.56 -15.78 11.21
N SER A 146 -8.50 -16.14 10.33
CA SER A 146 -9.68 -16.92 10.69
C SER A 146 -9.31 -18.31 11.18
N GLY A 147 -9.68 -18.62 12.42
CA GLY A 147 -9.47 -19.94 13.03
C GLY A 147 -8.15 -20.07 13.78
N ILE A 148 -7.36 -19.01 13.88
CA ILE A 148 -6.16 -18.97 14.73
C ILE A 148 -6.60 -18.60 16.16
N PRO A 149 -6.28 -19.43 17.18
CA PRO A 149 -6.59 -19.14 18.56
C PRO A 149 -6.05 -17.77 18.99
N ASP A 150 -6.82 -17.06 19.81
CA ASP A 150 -6.45 -15.78 20.44
C ASP A 150 -6.15 -14.60 19.49
N ILE A 151 -6.28 -14.79 18.17
CA ILE A 151 -6.15 -13.72 17.17
C ILE A 151 -7.51 -13.33 16.62
N LYS A 152 -7.77 -12.03 16.53
CA LYS A 152 -9.00 -11.52 15.91
C LYS A 152 -9.07 -11.96 14.46
N ARG A 153 -10.21 -12.54 14.06
CA ARG A 153 -10.48 -12.96 12.67
C ARG A 153 -10.17 -11.87 11.64
N ASN A 154 -10.49 -10.62 11.97
CA ASN A 154 -10.19 -9.45 11.14
C ASN A 154 -8.98 -8.73 11.73
N LEU A 155 -7.80 -9.31 11.51
CA LEU A 155 -6.55 -8.64 11.84
C LEU A 155 -6.41 -7.36 10.99
N PRO A 156 -5.89 -6.26 11.55
CA PRO A 156 -5.58 -5.07 10.76
C PRO A 156 -4.66 -5.41 9.59
N ARG A 157 -4.64 -4.54 8.58
CA ARG A 157 -3.75 -4.72 7.44
C ARG A 157 -2.39 -4.16 7.80
N MET A 158 -1.34 -4.90 7.46
CA MET A 158 0.02 -4.35 7.48
C MET A 158 0.15 -3.30 6.37
N ASP A 159 0.87 -2.23 6.64
CA ASP A 159 0.91 -1.08 5.75
C ASP A 159 1.75 -1.34 4.51
N LEU A 160 2.95 -1.92 4.68
CA LEU A 160 3.93 -2.12 3.60
C LEU A 160 4.54 -3.53 3.62
N ALA A 161 4.91 -4.01 2.45
CA ALA A 161 5.82 -5.14 2.28
C ALA A 161 6.97 -4.72 1.36
N ASN A 162 8.21 -4.96 1.77
CA ASN A 162 9.42 -4.66 1.00
C ASN A 162 10.34 -5.88 0.86
N PHE A 163 11.13 -5.88 -0.20
CA PHE A 163 12.22 -6.82 -0.40
C PHE A 163 13.57 -6.21 -0.04
N GLU A 164 14.27 -6.82 0.90
CA GLU A 164 15.61 -6.40 1.33
C GLU A 164 16.66 -7.41 0.85
N MET A 165 17.69 -6.94 0.16
CA MET A 165 18.81 -7.80 -0.24
C MET A 165 19.64 -8.20 0.99
N THR A 166 19.96 -9.49 1.10
CA THR A 166 20.85 -10.01 2.14
C THR A 166 21.93 -10.91 1.54
N ALA A 167 22.93 -11.28 2.33
CA ALA A 167 23.95 -12.24 1.90
C ALA A 167 23.37 -13.62 1.57
N ASN A 168 22.19 -13.95 2.12
CA ASN A 168 21.56 -15.27 2.02
C ASN A 168 20.32 -15.30 1.11
N GLY A 169 20.09 -14.25 0.33
CA GLY A 169 18.94 -14.13 -0.56
C GLY A 169 18.25 -12.76 -0.43
N VAL A 170 16.93 -12.79 -0.41
CA VAL A 170 16.08 -11.62 -0.27
C VAL A 170 15.13 -11.83 0.89
N ASP A 171 15.09 -10.90 1.82
CA ASP A 171 14.14 -10.92 2.92
C ASP A 171 12.84 -10.24 2.49
N LEU A 172 11.71 -10.90 2.71
CA LEU A 172 10.40 -10.24 2.67
C LEU A 172 10.13 -9.66 4.05
N VAL A 173 10.10 -8.33 4.12
CA VAL A 173 9.89 -7.59 5.37
C VAL A 173 8.55 -6.87 5.31
N PHE A 174 7.78 -6.97 6.40
CA PHE A 174 6.51 -6.29 6.57
C PHE A 174 6.69 -5.13 7.55
N TRP A 175 6.04 -4.00 7.26
CA TRP A 175 6.08 -2.83 8.13
C TRP A 175 4.68 -2.36 8.47
N GLU A 176 4.46 -2.13 9.76
CA GLU A 176 3.38 -1.27 10.26
C GLU A 176 3.93 0.15 10.38
N ALA A 177 3.13 1.15 10.04
CA ALA A 177 3.52 2.54 10.04
C ALA A 177 2.54 3.36 10.89
N LYS A 178 3.06 4.24 11.73
CA LYS A 178 2.27 5.10 12.62
C LYS A 178 2.80 6.52 12.59
N THR A 179 1.90 7.48 12.64
CA THR A 179 2.31 8.85 13.02
C THR A 179 2.73 8.85 14.49
N PHE A 180 3.66 9.72 14.87
CA PHE A 180 4.17 9.81 16.23
C PHE A 180 3.08 10.18 17.25
N SER A 181 2.05 10.90 16.81
CA SER A 181 0.88 11.26 17.62
C SER A 181 -0.10 10.10 17.84
N ASN A 182 0.12 8.94 17.21
CA ASN A 182 -0.76 7.79 17.34
C ASN A 182 -0.68 7.20 18.76
N ARG A 183 -1.82 7.21 19.46
CA ARG A 183 -1.94 6.74 20.85
C ARG A 183 -1.65 5.24 21.03
N GLU A 184 -1.66 4.46 19.96
CA GLU A 184 -1.30 3.04 20.00
C GLU A 184 0.18 2.81 20.34
N LEU A 185 1.03 3.81 20.08
CA LEU A 185 2.44 3.80 20.49
C LEU A 185 2.62 3.87 22.01
N GLU A 186 1.62 4.35 22.75
CA GLU A 186 1.70 4.53 24.20
C GLU A 186 1.01 3.43 25.00
N ASN A 187 0.03 2.73 24.42
CA ASN A 187 -0.86 1.83 25.16
C ASN A 187 -0.59 0.33 24.92
N GLY A 188 0.50 -0.01 24.22
CA GLY A 188 0.91 -1.40 23.96
C GLY A 188 0.16 -2.10 22.83
N LYS A 189 -0.90 -1.52 22.26
CA LYS A 189 -1.66 -2.14 21.16
C LYS A 189 -0.80 -2.48 19.95
N ILE A 190 0.20 -1.65 19.65
CA ILE A 190 1.12 -1.89 18.54
C ILE A 190 1.97 -3.15 18.76
N VAL A 191 2.31 -3.45 20.01
CA VAL A 191 3.09 -4.63 20.38
C VAL A 191 2.25 -5.89 20.18
N ASP A 192 1.00 -5.88 20.62
CA ASP A 192 0.07 -7.00 20.41
C ASP A 192 -0.24 -7.21 18.93
N GLN A 193 -0.44 -6.12 18.17
CA GLN A 193 -0.64 -6.17 16.74
C GLN A 193 0.56 -6.83 16.01
N ILE A 194 1.79 -6.47 16.38
CA ILE A 194 2.99 -7.08 15.80
C ILE A 194 3.09 -8.55 16.18
N LYS A 195 2.80 -8.95 17.44
CA LYS A 195 2.76 -10.38 17.82
C LYS A 195 1.77 -11.18 16.97
N ASP A 196 0.59 -10.62 16.73
CA ASP A 196 -0.43 -11.27 15.91
C ASP A 196 0.06 -11.42 14.47
N TYR A 197 0.65 -10.38 13.87
CA TYR A 197 1.24 -10.46 12.53
C TYR A 197 2.29 -11.57 12.42
N ARG A 198 3.19 -11.64 13.41
CA ARG A 198 4.25 -12.64 13.47
C ARG A 198 3.69 -14.05 13.49
N THR A 199 2.70 -14.29 14.34
CA THR A 199 2.02 -15.59 14.45
C THR A 199 1.36 -15.99 13.12
N VAL A 200 0.67 -15.04 12.48
CA VAL A 200 -0.01 -15.29 11.20
C VAL A 200 0.99 -15.52 10.06
N ILE A 201 2.11 -14.80 10.04
CA ILE A 201 3.18 -15.00 9.04
C ILE A 201 3.79 -16.39 9.18
N ASP A 202 4.07 -16.84 10.40
CA ASP A 202 4.65 -18.18 10.65
C ASP A 202 3.73 -19.31 10.18
N LEU A 203 2.42 -19.13 10.31
CA LEU A 203 1.44 -20.11 9.85
C LEU A 203 1.28 -20.14 8.32
N HIS A 204 1.60 -19.05 7.63
CA HIS A 204 1.36 -18.89 6.18
C HIS A 204 2.65 -18.71 5.36
N GLN A 205 3.82 -19.06 5.90
CA GLN A 205 5.11 -18.80 5.24
C GLN A 205 5.18 -19.32 3.81
N THR A 206 4.66 -20.53 3.57
CA THR A 206 4.70 -21.17 2.24
C THR A 206 3.82 -20.43 1.25
N GLU A 207 2.59 -20.07 1.65
CA GLU A 207 1.68 -19.33 0.79
C GLU A 207 2.17 -17.90 0.53
N ILE A 208 2.78 -17.26 1.53
CA ILE A 208 3.40 -15.95 1.41
C ILE A 208 4.57 -16.01 0.41
N ASP A 209 5.50 -16.96 0.55
CA ASP A 209 6.63 -17.11 -0.38
C ASP A 209 6.13 -17.27 -1.82
N LYS A 210 5.24 -18.24 -2.05
CA LYS A 210 4.68 -18.51 -3.37
C LYS A 210 3.98 -17.28 -3.96
N SER A 211 3.20 -16.58 -3.13
CA SER A 211 2.46 -15.39 -3.53
C SER A 211 3.40 -14.25 -3.93
N TYR A 212 4.41 -13.94 -3.12
CA TYR A 212 5.30 -12.80 -3.38
C TYR A 212 6.31 -13.07 -4.50
N ARG A 213 6.62 -14.33 -4.81
CA ARG A 213 7.32 -14.68 -6.06
C ARG A 213 6.49 -14.32 -7.30
N CYS A 214 5.21 -14.69 -7.30
CA CYS A 214 4.29 -14.32 -8.38
C CYS A 214 4.12 -12.79 -8.48
N VAL A 215 4.01 -12.09 -7.34
CA VAL A 215 4.00 -10.61 -7.32
C VAL A 215 5.27 -10.04 -7.95
N ALA A 216 6.45 -10.57 -7.63
CA ALA A 216 7.71 -10.11 -8.22
C ALA A 216 7.74 -10.27 -9.75
N GLU A 217 7.23 -11.40 -10.25
CA GLU A 217 7.08 -11.65 -11.69
C GLU A 217 6.12 -10.65 -12.33
N ASN A 218 4.93 -10.47 -11.76
CA ASN A 218 3.91 -9.57 -12.28
C ASN A 218 4.40 -8.10 -12.30
N LEU A 219 5.05 -7.63 -11.23
CA LEU A 219 5.59 -6.27 -11.17
C LEU A 219 6.69 -6.04 -12.20
N ALA A 220 7.56 -7.03 -12.42
CA ALA A 220 8.59 -6.94 -13.45
C ALA A 220 8.01 -6.92 -14.87
N ASP A 221 6.93 -7.67 -15.12
CA ASP A 221 6.23 -7.62 -16.40
C ASP A 221 5.55 -6.27 -16.62
N MET A 222 4.87 -5.72 -15.61
CA MET A 222 4.28 -4.37 -15.68
C MET A 222 5.32 -3.29 -15.90
N ALA A 223 6.51 -3.40 -15.29
CA ALA A 223 7.61 -2.49 -15.55
C ALA A 223 8.08 -2.60 -17.01
N ARG A 224 8.21 -3.81 -17.58
CA ARG A 224 8.52 -4.01 -19.00
C ARG A 224 7.48 -3.34 -19.90
N TRP A 225 6.19 -3.46 -19.57
CA TRP A 225 5.10 -2.88 -20.36
C TRP A 225 5.01 -1.37 -20.27
N SER A 226 5.68 -0.76 -19.30
CA SER A 226 5.57 0.68 -19.02
C SER A 226 6.39 1.58 -19.95
N ASN A 227 7.14 1.02 -20.92
CA ASN A 227 8.07 1.77 -21.79
C ASN A 227 9.03 2.66 -20.97
N ASP A 228 9.77 2.04 -20.04
CA ASP A 228 10.74 2.67 -19.13
C ASP A 228 10.19 3.72 -18.15
N ARG A 229 8.87 3.88 -18.06
CA ARG A 229 8.23 4.80 -17.09
C ARG A 229 8.23 4.25 -15.66
N ARG A 230 8.31 2.93 -15.51
CA ARG A 230 8.45 2.24 -14.23
C ARG A 230 9.67 1.34 -14.25
N SER A 231 10.33 1.26 -13.10
CA SER A 231 11.43 0.33 -12.88
C SER A 231 11.15 -0.50 -11.63
N VAL A 232 11.73 -1.69 -11.59
CA VAL A 232 11.73 -2.57 -10.40
C VAL A 232 13.12 -2.57 -9.77
N ALA A 233 13.18 -2.58 -8.44
CA ALA A 233 14.44 -2.67 -7.71
C ALA A 233 15.19 -3.98 -7.98
N ALA A 234 16.50 -3.99 -7.68
CA ALA A 234 17.34 -5.18 -7.82
C ALA A 234 16.80 -6.38 -7.05
N ALA A 235 16.24 -6.16 -5.85
CA ALA A 235 15.67 -7.22 -5.02
C ALA A 235 14.47 -7.92 -5.70
N ILE A 236 13.58 -7.16 -6.34
CA ILE A 236 12.46 -7.70 -7.11
C ILE A 236 12.96 -8.55 -8.28
N ARG A 237 13.98 -8.06 -9.01
CA ARG A 237 14.61 -8.81 -10.10
C ARG A 237 15.27 -10.10 -9.59
N ALA A 238 15.92 -10.06 -8.43
CA ALA A 238 16.54 -11.22 -7.82
C ALA A 238 15.49 -12.29 -7.46
N VAL A 239 14.37 -11.91 -6.84
CA VAL A 239 13.28 -12.85 -6.52
C VAL A 239 12.68 -13.46 -7.79
N LYS A 240 12.41 -12.64 -8.82
CA LYS A 240 11.98 -13.13 -10.15
C LYS A 240 13.02 -14.09 -10.75
N GLY A 241 14.30 -13.81 -10.58
CA GLY A 241 15.41 -14.65 -11.03
C GLY A 241 15.61 -15.94 -10.22
N GLY A 242 14.74 -16.23 -9.25
CA GLY A 242 14.81 -17.45 -8.44
C GLY A 242 15.67 -17.34 -7.18
N ALA A 243 16.06 -16.13 -6.76
CA ALA A 243 16.72 -15.96 -5.48
C ALA A 243 15.86 -16.54 -4.33
N LYS A 244 16.53 -17.04 -3.30
CA LYS A 244 15.85 -17.46 -2.06
C LYS A 244 15.11 -16.26 -1.48
N LEU A 245 13.82 -16.43 -1.21
CA LEU A 245 12.99 -15.45 -0.54
C LEU A 245 12.82 -15.94 0.90
N ASN A 246 13.27 -15.15 1.85
CA ASN A 246 13.19 -15.48 3.27
C ASN A 246 11.91 -14.86 3.82
N VAL A 247 10.92 -15.71 4.09
CA VAL A 247 9.70 -15.34 4.81
C VAL A 247 9.85 -15.79 6.25
N ASN A 248 9.88 -14.82 7.18
CA ASN A 248 10.15 -15.06 8.59
C ASN A 248 9.35 -14.07 9.44
N SER A 249 8.73 -14.52 10.53
CA SER A 249 8.04 -13.62 11.45
C SER A 249 8.98 -12.61 12.13
N ALA A 250 10.29 -12.86 12.19
CA ALA A 250 11.27 -11.86 12.62
C ALA A 250 11.31 -10.62 11.70
N ASN A 251 10.86 -10.75 10.45
CA ASN A 251 10.84 -9.68 9.45
C ASN A 251 9.53 -8.86 9.49
N VAL A 252 9.12 -8.47 10.69
CA VAL A 252 8.02 -7.51 10.92
C VAL A 252 8.59 -6.34 11.71
N GLY A 253 8.39 -5.13 11.21
CA GLY A 253 8.91 -3.90 11.82
C GLY A 253 7.88 -2.80 12.00
N LEU A 254 8.31 -1.75 12.70
CA LEU A 254 7.55 -0.54 12.96
C LEU A 254 8.25 0.69 12.37
N LEU A 255 7.49 1.48 11.62
CA LEU A 255 7.87 2.81 11.16
C LEU A 255 7.11 3.85 11.97
N VAL A 256 7.82 4.79 12.58
CA VAL A 256 7.22 5.95 13.26
C VAL A 256 7.72 7.22 12.60
N TYR A 257 6.79 8.08 12.17
CA TYR A 257 7.13 9.32 11.51
C TYR A 257 6.22 10.47 11.93
N ASP A 258 6.41 11.65 11.32
CA ASP A 258 5.60 12.85 11.57
C ASP A 258 5.79 13.42 12.99
N TYR A 259 7.01 13.89 13.26
CA TYR A 259 7.36 14.55 14.53
C TYR A 259 8.53 15.52 14.41
N THR A 260 8.61 16.46 15.35
CA THR A 260 9.74 17.40 15.52
C THR A 260 10.75 16.88 16.55
N ALA A 261 11.97 17.44 16.55
CA ALA A 261 12.99 17.12 17.56
C ALA A 261 12.46 17.32 19.00
N ASP A 262 11.73 18.41 19.26
CA ASP A 262 11.14 18.67 20.57
C ASP A 262 10.14 17.59 21.00
N GLN A 263 9.41 16.99 20.05
CA GLN A 263 8.50 15.89 20.32
C GLN A 263 9.26 14.59 20.60
N SER A 264 10.30 14.28 19.83
CA SER A 264 11.08 13.04 20.03
C SER A 264 11.88 13.03 21.32
N ASP A 265 12.36 14.19 21.74
CA ASP A 265 13.26 14.33 22.90
C ASP A 265 12.47 14.45 24.21
N ARG A 266 11.14 14.57 24.13
CA ARG A 266 10.26 14.64 25.29
C ARG A 266 10.32 13.34 26.08
N LYS A 267 10.75 13.48 27.33
CA LYS A 267 10.77 12.40 28.32
C LYS A 267 9.50 12.37 29.14
N ASP A 268 9.08 11.17 29.52
CA ASP A 268 8.02 10.98 30.51
C ASP A 268 8.54 11.08 31.95
N LYS A 269 7.68 10.73 32.91
CA LYS A 269 8.01 10.71 34.34
C LYS A 269 9.10 9.70 34.71
N SER A 270 9.33 8.68 33.88
CA SER A 270 10.40 7.69 34.05
C SER A 270 11.72 8.12 33.42
N GLY A 271 11.76 9.29 32.78
CA GLY A 271 12.94 9.80 32.10
C GLY A 271 13.17 9.20 30.71
N LYS A 272 12.19 8.46 30.16
CA LYS A 272 12.28 7.81 28.84
C LYS A 272 11.50 8.57 27.79
N THR A 273 12.05 8.63 26.58
CA THR A 273 11.40 9.09 25.36
C THR A 273 10.40 8.04 24.85
N LEU A 274 9.48 8.44 23.96
CA LEU A 274 8.58 7.49 23.30
C LEU A 274 9.36 6.42 22.52
N LYS A 275 10.44 6.82 21.83
CA LYS A 275 11.30 5.91 21.06
C LYS A 275 11.93 4.83 21.95
N GLU A 276 12.48 5.21 23.10
CA GLU A 276 13.06 4.25 24.05
C GLU A 276 11.99 3.26 24.53
N ARG A 277 10.83 3.75 24.99
CA ARG A 277 9.75 2.88 25.47
C ARG A 277 9.25 1.90 24.40
N VAL A 278 8.99 2.38 23.18
CA VAL A 278 8.52 1.54 22.09
C VAL A 278 9.58 0.51 21.70
N THR A 279 10.86 0.90 21.68
CA THR A 279 11.97 0.00 21.35
C THR A 279 12.10 -1.11 22.39
N GLU A 280 12.01 -0.77 23.69
CA GLU A 280 12.06 -1.75 24.78
C GLU A 280 10.89 -2.73 24.71
N SER A 281 9.65 -2.23 24.59
CA SER A 281 8.46 -3.08 24.51
C SER A 281 8.45 -4.00 23.28
N LEU A 282 9.02 -3.56 22.16
CA LEU A 282 9.15 -4.40 20.97
C LEU A 282 10.30 -5.41 21.07
N ALA A 283 11.37 -5.08 21.79
CA ALA A 283 12.45 -6.03 22.08
C ALA A 283 11.95 -7.19 22.96
N GLU A 284 11.03 -6.94 23.90
CA GLU A 284 10.40 -7.99 24.72
C GLU A 284 9.68 -9.06 23.89
N VAL A 285 9.31 -8.74 22.65
CA VAL A 285 8.58 -9.64 21.74
C VAL A 285 9.43 -10.09 20.55
N GLY A 286 10.75 -9.88 20.64
CA GLY A 286 11.72 -10.38 19.66
C GLY A 286 11.76 -9.59 18.35
N VAL A 287 11.41 -8.30 18.38
CA VAL A 287 11.64 -7.38 17.26
C VAL A 287 13.02 -6.75 17.42
N GLY A 288 13.90 -6.93 16.42
CA GLY A 288 15.24 -6.36 16.42
C GLY A 288 15.23 -4.84 16.19
N GLN A 289 16.28 -4.15 16.64
CA GLN A 289 16.38 -2.68 16.49
C GLN A 289 16.39 -2.23 15.03
N GLU A 290 16.91 -3.06 14.13
CA GLU A 290 16.91 -2.84 12.68
C GLU A 290 15.48 -2.82 12.08
N ARG A 291 14.51 -3.39 12.79
CA ARG A 291 13.08 -3.40 12.44
C ARG A 291 12.29 -2.28 13.12
N ILE A 292 12.96 -1.28 13.69
CA ILE A 292 12.31 -0.13 14.33
C ILE A 292 12.92 1.16 13.79
N LYS A 293 12.14 1.94 13.05
CA LYS A 293 12.63 3.16 12.40
C LYS A 293 11.80 4.36 12.83
N PHE A 294 12.50 5.41 13.24
CA PHE A 294 11.94 6.70 13.63
C PHE A 294 12.50 7.78 12.71
N LYS A 295 11.63 8.54 12.05
CA LYS A 295 12.06 9.70 11.25
C LYS A 295 11.04 10.82 11.27
N GLY A 296 11.46 12.05 11.56
CA GLY A 296 10.53 13.19 11.70
C GLY A 296 9.64 13.45 10.49
N THR A 297 10.10 13.12 9.27
CA THR A 297 9.30 13.18 8.04
C THR A 297 9.25 11.83 7.33
N PRO A 298 8.14 11.49 6.64
CA PRO A 298 8.06 10.26 5.84
C PRO A 298 9.03 10.29 4.65
N ARG A 299 9.29 11.48 4.09
CA ARG A 299 10.22 11.67 2.97
C ARG A 299 11.61 11.11 3.29
N GLY A 300 12.07 10.20 2.43
CA GLY A 300 13.40 9.59 2.54
C GLY A 300 13.57 8.71 3.78
N LEU A 301 12.49 8.30 4.44
CA LEU A 301 12.54 7.19 5.38
C LEU A 301 12.84 5.94 4.56
N THR A 302 14.08 5.45 4.63
CA THR A 302 14.56 4.33 3.81
C THR A 302 14.27 2.99 4.48
N ILE A 303 13.69 2.07 3.71
CA ILE A 303 13.38 0.69 4.11
C ILE A 303 13.93 -0.35 3.14
#